data_AF-A0AAU5KFC0-F1
#
_entry.id   AF-A0AAU5KFC0-F1
#
_cell.length_a   1.000
_cell.length_b   1.000
_cell.length_c   1.000
_cell.angle_alpha   90.00
_cell.angle_beta   90.00
_cell.angle_gamma   90.00
#
_symmetry.space_group_name_H-M   'P 1'
#
loop_
_entity.id
_entity.type
_entity.pdbx_description
1 polymer ?
#
loop_
_entity_poly.entity_id
_entity_poly.type
_entity_poly.pdbx_seq_one_letter_code
_entity_poly.pdbx_strand_id
1 'polypeptide(L)'
;MQIERVANGRYQWQLKAPNGRIVAVSAMVHESPQEADLAFAALRGYAVELTARITHVRDGIGWIWVVPGPRGVPEARSSRAYERYATCQNAFRRFTALLERQPAGGSAARPGADPTARAVDPPAHSTARPADPPTAARERSPLAGADRPGSLRPPRSGGDA
;
A
#
# COMPACT_ATOMS: atom_id res chain seq x y z
N MET A 1 -12.97 13.95 -9.67
CA MET A 1 -12.37 12.61 -9.49
C MET A 1 -11.68 12.20 -10.81
N GLN A 2 -10.77 11.21 -10.83
CA GLN A 2 -10.12 10.69 -12.05
C GLN A 2 -10.23 9.15 -12.10
N ILE A 3 -10.44 8.59 -13.28
CA ILE A 3 -10.37 7.14 -13.54
C ILE A 3 -9.02 6.83 -14.21
N GLU A 4 -8.34 5.82 -13.70
CA GLU A 4 -7.07 5.32 -14.24
C GLU A 4 -7.21 3.84 -14.65
N ARG A 5 -6.61 3.46 -15.77
CA ARG A 5 -6.52 2.07 -16.20
C ARG A 5 -5.24 1.47 -15.61
N VAL A 6 -5.38 0.39 -14.87
CA VAL A 6 -4.26 -0.33 -14.24
C VAL A 6 -3.72 -1.42 -15.18
N ALA A 7 -2.52 -1.93 -14.88
CA ALA A 7 -1.77 -2.84 -15.76
C ALA A 7 -2.49 -4.14 -16.17
N ASN A 8 -3.47 -4.59 -15.40
CA ASN A 8 -4.31 -5.77 -15.71
C ASN A 8 -5.51 -5.43 -16.62
N GLY A 9 -5.54 -4.25 -17.23
CA GLY A 9 -6.61 -3.78 -18.10
C GLY A 9 -7.86 -3.29 -17.36
N ARG A 10 -7.90 -3.38 -16.03
CA ARG A 10 -9.01 -2.92 -15.17
C ARG A 10 -8.93 -1.42 -14.87
N TYR A 11 -9.96 -0.89 -14.25
CA TYR A 11 -10.13 0.52 -13.95
C TYR A 11 -10.16 0.78 -12.45
N GLN A 12 -9.50 1.84 -12.01
CA GLN A 12 -9.49 2.28 -10.62
C GLN A 12 -9.80 3.77 -10.59
N TRP A 13 -10.69 4.20 -9.68
CA TRP A 13 -10.87 5.61 -9.42
C TRP A 13 -9.83 6.13 -8.43
N GLN A 14 -9.45 7.39 -8.60
CA GLN A 14 -8.59 8.14 -7.70
C GLN A 14 -9.18 9.51 -7.44
N LEU A 15 -9.14 9.93 -6.18
CA LEU A 15 -9.56 11.26 -5.78
C LEU A 15 -8.33 12.17 -5.65
N LYS A 16 -8.34 13.26 -6.42
CA LYS A 16 -7.33 14.32 -6.34
C LYS A 16 -7.90 15.51 -5.60
N ALA A 17 -7.13 16.03 -4.65
CA ALA A 17 -7.41 17.30 -4.01
C ALA A 17 -7.15 18.48 -4.98
N PRO A 18 -7.66 19.69 -4.70
CA PRO A 18 -7.43 20.89 -5.52
C PRO A 18 -5.94 21.24 -5.73
N ASN A 19 -5.07 20.79 -4.84
CA ASN A 19 -3.62 20.95 -4.95
C ASN A 19 -2.96 19.93 -5.90
N GLY A 20 -3.74 19.13 -6.63
CA GLY A 20 -3.27 18.09 -7.56
C GLY A 20 -2.83 16.78 -6.91
N ARG A 21 -2.75 16.70 -5.56
CA ARG A 21 -2.31 15.48 -4.87
C ARG A 21 -3.43 14.45 -4.79
N ILE A 22 -3.09 13.19 -5.03
CA ILE A 22 -4.01 12.06 -4.85
C ILE A 22 -4.18 11.82 -3.34
N VAL A 23 -5.41 11.93 -2.86
CA VAL A 23 -5.75 11.74 -1.44
C VAL A 23 -6.31 10.35 -1.16
N ALA A 24 -6.98 9.74 -2.13
CA ALA A 24 -7.62 8.45 -1.98
C ALA A 24 -7.63 7.70 -3.32
N VAL A 25 -7.65 6.37 -3.22
CA VAL A 25 -7.79 5.46 -4.36
C VAL A 25 -8.85 4.42 -4.03
N SER A 26 -9.51 3.89 -5.06
CA SER A 26 -10.38 2.71 -4.89
C SER A 26 -9.57 1.56 -4.31
N ALA A 27 -10.12 0.84 -3.35
CA ALA A 27 -9.46 -0.38 -2.89
C ALA A 27 -9.68 -1.55 -3.86
N MET A 28 -10.72 -1.47 -4.70
CA MET A 28 -11.02 -2.45 -5.75
C MET A 28 -10.64 -1.93 -7.14
N VAL A 29 -10.44 -2.87 -8.06
CA VAL A 29 -10.29 -2.60 -9.49
C VAL A 29 -11.53 -3.12 -10.22
N HIS A 30 -12.08 -2.28 -11.09
CA HIS A 30 -13.35 -2.46 -11.79
C HIS A 30 -13.12 -2.90 -13.24
N GLU A 31 -14.09 -3.53 -13.87
CA GLU A 31 -13.92 -4.06 -15.23
C GLU A 31 -14.13 -2.97 -16.27
N SER A 32 -14.94 -1.96 -15.94
CA SER A 32 -15.23 -0.82 -16.79
C SER A 32 -15.00 0.52 -16.07
N PRO A 33 -14.74 1.61 -16.82
CA PRO A 33 -14.66 2.94 -16.23
C PRO A 33 -16.01 3.40 -15.66
N GLN A 34 -17.12 2.94 -16.23
CA GLN A 34 -18.47 3.23 -15.72
C GLN A 34 -18.70 2.61 -14.35
N GLU A 35 -18.25 1.37 -14.12
CA GLU A 35 -18.31 0.74 -12.80
C GLU A 35 -17.48 1.49 -11.76
N ALA A 36 -16.29 1.97 -12.15
CA ALA A 36 -15.44 2.76 -11.25
C ALA A 36 -16.12 4.09 -10.87
N ASP A 37 -16.82 4.72 -11.82
CA ASP A 37 -17.59 5.94 -11.57
C ASP A 37 -18.80 5.67 -10.65
N LEU A 38 -19.57 4.63 -10.93
CA LEU A 38 -20.71 4.22 -10.10
C LEU A 38 -20.29 3.86 -8.68
N ALA A 39 -19.17 3.16 -8.51
CA ALA A 39 -18.63 2.85 -7.20
C ALA A 39 -18.25 4.12 -6.43
N PHE A 40 -17.64 5.11 -7.10
CA PHE A 40 -17.33 6.39 -6.49
C PHE A 40 -18.60 7.20 -6.17
N ALA A 41 -19.60 7.20 -7.05
CA ALA A 41 -20.87 7.88 -6.83
C ALA A 41 -21.65 7.28 -5.66
N ALA A 42 -21.65 5.94 -5.52
CA ALA A 42 -22.21 5.25 -4.37
C ALA A 42 -21.52 5.71 -3.09
N LEU A 43 -20.18 5.67 -3.04
CA LEU A 43 -19.38 6.12 -1.90
C LEU A 43 -19.68 7.56 -1.48
N ARG A 44 -19.93 8.45 -2.45
CA ARG A 44 -20.33 9.82 -2.18
C ARG A 44 -21.71 9.91 -1.52
N GLY A 45 -22.65 9.03 -1.88
CA GLY A 45 -24.02 9.01 -1.36
C GLY A 45 -24.11 8.88 0.16
N TYR A 46 -23.14 8.23 0.79
CA TYR A 46 -23.06 8.04 2.24
C TYR A 46 -21.76 8.61 2.84
N ALA A 47 -21.19 9.65 2.22
CA ALA A 47 -19.90 10.23 2.61
C ALA A 47 -19.80 10.63 4.09
N VAL A 48 -20.90 11.12 4.68
CA VAL A 48 -20.99 11.57 6.09
C VAL A 48 -20.92 10.40 7.08
N GLU A 49 -21.38 9.22 6.66
CA GLU A 49 -21.42 8.02 7.49
C GLU A 49 -20.12 7.21 7.43
N LEU A 50 -19.21 7.60 6.53
CA LEU A 50 -17.94 6.91 6.33
C LEU A 50 -17.11 6.93 7.60
N THR A 51 -16.72 5.74 8.03
CA THR A 51 -15.76 5.54 9.11
C THR A 51 -14.49 4.92 8.55
N ALA A 52 -13.34 5.52 8.86
CA ALA A 52 -12.06 4.92 8.51
C ALA A 52 -11.58 3.94 9.59
N ARG A 53 -11.12 2.77 9.15
CA ARG A 53 -10.21 1.92 9.91
C ARG A 53 -8.77 2.37 9.64
N ILE A 54 -8.11 2.89 10.67
CA ILE A 54 -6.70 3.30 10.58
C ILE A 54 -5.82 2.18 11.11
N THR A 55 -4.87 1.72 10.30
CA THR A 55 -3.98 0.61 10.65
C THR A 55 -2.54 0.94 10.27
N HIS A 56 -1.60 0.41 11.03
CA HIS A 56 -0.20 0.43 10.64
C HIS A 56 0.02 -0.48 9.42
N VAL A 57 0.89 -0.09 8.50
CA VAL A 57 1.29 -0.93 7.37
C VAL A 57 2.05 -2.15 7.92
N ARG A 58 1.79 -3.36 7.39
CA ARG A 58 2.41 -4.60 7.90
C ARG A 58 3.90 -4.68 7.61
N ASP A 59 4.29 -4.34 6.38
CA ASP A 59 5.67 -4.49 5.89
C ASP A 59 6.34 -3.13 5.61
N GLY A 60 5.92 -2.08 6.33
CA GLY A 60 6.36 -0.73 6.06
C GLY A 60 6.18 0.21 7.23
N ILE A 61 6.63 1.45 7.04
CA ILE A 61 6.56 2.49 8.07
C ILE A 61 5.32 3.35 7.82
N GLY A 62 4.49 3.49 8.87
CA GLY A 62 3.40 4.45 8.90
C GLY A 62 2.01 3.85 8.89
N TRP A 63 1.04 4.75 8.76
CA TRP A 63 -0.38 4.55 8.97
C TRP A 63 -1.13 4.75 7.67
N ILE A 64 -2.03 3.83 7.38
CA ILE A 64 -2.99 3.94 6.29
C ILE A 64 -4.40 3.99 6.86
N TRP A 65 -5.28 4.69 6.18
CA TRP A 65 -6.71 4.63 6.47
C TRP A 65 -7.40 3.83 5.37
N VAL A 66 -8.40 3.06 5.76
CA VAL A 66 -9.20 2.22 4.88
C VAL A 66 -10.67 2.39 5.25
N VAL A 67 -11.52 2.64 4.27
CA VAL A 67 -12.98 2.64 4.43
C VAL A 67 -13.46 1.21 4.22
N PRO A 68 -14.00 0.55 5.26
CA PRO A 68 -14.62 -0.76 5.10
C PRO A 68 -15.95 -0.61 4.36
N GLY A 69 -16.19 -1.47 3.38
CA GLY A 69 -17.49 -1.60 2.74
C GLY A 69 -18.42 -2.56 3.48
N PRO A 70 -19.70 -2.62 3.08
CA PRO A 70 -20.77 -3.35 3.76
C PRO A 70 -20.59 -4.87 3.80
N ARG A 71 -19.67 -5.43 2.99
CA ARG A 71 -19.35 -6.87 2.96
C ARG A 71 -17.96 -7.20 3.50
N GLY A 72 -17.35 -6.27 4.24
CA GLY A 72 -15.95 -6.40 4.68
C GLY A 72 -14.93 -6.24 3.55
N VAL A 73 -15.40 -5.96 2.33
CA VAL A 73 -14.56 -5.59 1.20
C VAL A 73 -14.25 -4.10 1.32
N PRO A 74 -12.97 -3.68 1.36
CA PRO A 74 -12.63 -2.27 1.39
C PRO A 74 -13.13 -1.54 0.14
N GLU A 75 -13.65 -0.33 0.32
CA GLU A 75 -14.13 0.50 -0.80
C GLU A 75 -13.11 1.56 -1.20
N ALA A 76 -12.50 2.20 -0.21
CA ALA A 76 -11.52 3.26 -0.41
C ALA A 76 -10.34 3.10 0.55
N ARG A 77 -9.16 3.56 0.11
CA ARG A 77 -7.98 3.63 0.97
C ARG A 77 -7.15 4.87 0.68
N SER A 78 -6.31 5.23 1.64
CA SER A 78 -5.26 6.23 1.43
C SER A 78 -4.34 5.83 0.27
N SER A 79 -3.99 6.80 -0.57
CA SER A 79 -3.04 6.60 -1.68
C SER A 79 -1.62 6.26 -1.22
N ARG A 80 -1.27 6.63 0.02
CA ARG A 80 0.05 6.43 0.62
C ARG A 80 -0.05 6.16 2.11
N ALA A 81 1.02 5.59 2.67
CA ALA A 81 1.22 5.54 4.10
C ALA A 81 1.66 6.91 4.65
N TYR A 82 1.21 7.25 5.85
CA TYR A 82 1.59 8.47 6.56
C TYR A 82 2.42 8.13 7.79
N GLU A 83 3.47 8.88 8.06
CA GLU A 83 4.34 8.64 9.22
C GLU A 83 3.59 8.69 10.56
N ARG A 84 2.57 9.56 10.67
CA ARG A 84 1.86 9.83 11.93
C ARG A 84 0.38 9.52 11.82
N TYR A 85 -0.16 8.91 12.88
CA TYR A 85 -1.58 8.61 13.03
C TYR A 85 -2.45 9.87 12.85
N ALA A 86 -2.09 10.98 13.51
CA ALA A 86 -2.83 12.24 13.41
C ALA A 86 -2.87 12.79 11.97
N THR A 87 -1.77 12.65 11.22
CA THR A 87 -1.72 13.04 9.80
C THR A 87 -2.62 12.15 8.95
N CYS A 88 -2.66 10.85 9.25
CA CYS A 88 -3.54 9.88 8.60
C CYS A 88 -5.02 10.22 8.86
N GLN A 89 -5.38 10.52 10.11
CA GLN A 89 -6.73 10.94 10.49
C GLN A 89 -7.14 12.25 9.80
N ASN A 90 -6.25 13.24 9.74
CA ASN A 90 -6.51 14.49 9.04
C ASN A 90 -6.66 14.29 7.52
N ALA A 91 -5.91 13.34 6.94
CA ALA A 91 -6.07 12.99 5.53
C ALA A 91 -7.45 12.38 5.26
N PHE A 92 -7.96 11.53 6.15
CA PHE A 92 -9.32 10.99 6.05
C PHE A 92 -10.40 12.08 6.16
N ARG A 93 -10.27 13.02 7.12
CA ARG A 93 -11.20 14.17 7.23
C ARG A 93 -11.21 15.05 5.98
N ARG A 94 -10.05 15.22 5.33
CA ARG A 94 -9.97 15.95 4.05
C ARG A 94 -10.63 15.18 2.92
N PHE A 95 -10.52 13.85 2.94
CA PHE A 95 -11.17 12.99 1.95
C PHE A 95 -12.70 13.11 2.03
N THR A 96 -13.30 13.01 3.22
CA THR A 96 -14.76 13.16 3.38
C THR A 96 -15.24 14.55 2.95
N ALA A 97 -14.55 15.61 3.38
CA ALA A 97 -14.86 16.98 2.96
C ALA A 97 -14.72 17.19 1.44
N LEU A 98 -13.82 16.46 0.77
CA LEU A 98 -13.71 16.50 -0.69
C LEU A 98 -14.84 15.74 -1.37
N LEU A 99 -15.30 14.62 -0.83
CA LEU A 99 -16.46 13.89 -1.38
C LEU A 99 -17.71 14.75 -1.37
N GLU A 100 -17.97 15.45 -0.27
CA GLU A 100 -19.12 16.36 -0.11
C GLU A 100 -19.06 17.54 -1.09
N ARG A 101 -17.84 18.04 -1.39
CA ARG A 101 -17.64 19.19 -2.25
C ARG A 101 -17.67 18.88 -3.75
N GLN A 102 -17.53 17.61 -4.17
CA GLN A 102 -17.50 17.28 -5.60
C GLN A 102 -18.90 17.48 -6.23
N PRO A 103 -19.05 18.39 -7.21
CA PRO A 103 -20.31 18.52 -7.94
C PRO A 103 -20.66 17.22 -8.66
N ALA A 104 -21.96 17.00 -8.93
CA ALA A 104 -22.47 15.81 -9.61
C ALA A 104 -21.92 15.58 -11.03
N GLY A 105 -21.14 16.51 -11.58
CA GLY A 105 -20.40 16.33 -12.82
C GLY A 105 -19.03 17.03 -12.77
N GLY A 106 -17.96 16.28 -13.03
CA GLY A 106 -16.61 16.83 -13.24
C GLY A 106 -15.51 15.82 -12.91
N SER A 107 -14.66 15.39 -13.84
CA SER A 107 -14.38 15.86 -15.19
C SER A 107 -13.60 14.77 -15.94
N ALA A 108 -13.92 14.63 -17.22
CA ALA A 108 -13.09 14.10 -18.31
C ALA A 108 -12.06 13.03 -17.93
N ALA A 109 -12.42 11.77 -18.19
CA ALA A 109 -11.44 10.80 -18.66
C ALA A 109 -10.61 11.48 -19.76
N ARG A 110 -9.32 11.74 -19.48
CA ARG A 110 -8.36 11.96 -20.55
C ARG A 110 -8.14 10.59 -21.20
N PRO A 111 -8.60 10.33 -22.42
CA PRO A 111 -8.16 9.15 -23.14
C PRO A 111 -6.77 9.49 -23.66
N GLY A 112 -5.73 8.85 -23.10
CA GLY A 112 -4.38 8.98 -23.63
C GLY A 112 -3.36 9.41 -22.59
N ALA A 113 -2.82 8.42 -21.90
CA ALA A 113 -1.39 8.35 -21.64
C ALA A 113 -1.08 6.86 -21.50
N ASP A 114 -0.94 6.21 -22.65
CA ASP A 114 -0.05 5.07 -22.76
C ASP A 114 1.34 5.65 -23.04
N PRO A 115 2.27 5.61 -22.07
CA PRO A 115 3.67 5.60 -22.39
C PRO A 115 4.24 4.32 -21.79
N THR A 116 4.12 3.18 -22.47
CA THR A 116 5.23 2.27 -22.81
C THR A 116 4.68 0.99 -23.45
N ALA A 117 4.04 1.12 -24.61
CA ALA A 117 4.24 0.14 -25.68
C ALA A 117 5.43 0.62 -26.53
N ARG A 118 6.64 0.60 -25.93
CA ARG A 118 7.88 0.68 -26.70
C ARG A 118 8.48 -0.71 -26.68
N ALA A 119 8.52 -1.30 -27.87
CA ALA A 119 9.14 -2.59 -28.16
C ALA A 119 10.41 -2.80 -27.33
N VAL A 120 10.42 -3.89 -26.56
CA VAL A 120 11.66 -4.44 -26.03
C VAL A 120 12.30 -5.19 -27.19
N ASP A 121 13.13 -4.47 -27.95
CA ASP A 121 14.12 -5.06 -28.84
C ASP A 121 15.18 -5.77 -27.96
N PRO A 122 15.65 -6.97 -28.31
CA PRO A 122 16.57 -7.75 -27.49
C PRO A 122 17.96 -7.11 -27.41
N PRO A 123 18.64 -7.11 -26.25
CA PRO A 123 20.03 -6.65 -26.20
C PRO A 123 20.96 -7.70 -26.82
N ALA A 124 21.47 -7.40 -28.01
CA ALA A 124 22.59 -8.09 -28.62
C ALA A 124 23.91 -7.36 -28.30
N HIS A 125 24.85 -8.12 -27.74
CA HIS A 125 26.30 -7.91 -27.67
C HIS A 125 26.85 -6.65 -26.99
N SER A 126 27.43 -6.84 -25.80
CA SER A 126 28.66 -6.11 -25.44
C SER A 126 29.62 -7.01 -24.68
N THR A 127 30.86 -6.97 -25.13
CA THR A 127 32.00 -7.84 -24.88
C THR A 127 32.62 -7.63 -23.51
N ALA A 128 32.82 -8.71 -22.74
CA ALA A 128 33.95 -8.87 -21.82
C ALA A 128 34.07 -10.35 -21.35
N ARG A 129 35.14 -11.02 -21.79
CA ARG A 129 35.81 -12.14 -21.08
C ARG A 129 37.06 -11.52 -20.39
N PRO A 130 37.70 -12.13 -19.37
CA PRO A 130 37.59 -13.53 -18.94
C PRO A 130 37.34 -13.72 -17.43
N ALA A 131 36.81 -14.90 -17.06
CA ALA A 131 36.92 -15.43 -15.70
C ALA A 131 37.58 -16.81 -15.79
N ASP A 132 38.69 -16.96 -15.06
CA ASP A 132 39.42 -18.21 -14.85
C ASP A 132 38.60 -19.22 -14.01
N PRO A 133 38.91 -20.53 -14.12
CA PRO A 133 38.06 -21.63 -13.69
C PRO A 133 38.14 -21.97 -12.18
N PRO A 134 37.16 -22.75 -11.66
CA PRO A 134 37.08 -23.11 -10.24
C PRO A 134 37.97 -24.31 -9.89
N THR A 135 38.80 -24.15 -8.86
CA THR A 135 39.49 -25.27 -8.19
C THR A 135 38.76 -25.63 -6.89
N ALA A 136 38.42 -26.92 -6.80
CA ALA A 136 37.73 -27.56 -5.70
C ALA A 136 38.55 -27.63 -4.40
N ALA A 137 37.79 -27.83 -3.31
CA ALA A 137 38.14 -28.60 -2.11
C ALA A 137 39.38 -28.20 -1.30
N ARG A 138 39.17 -27.78 -0.05
CA ARG A 138 39.44 -28.65 1.09
C ARG A 138 38.89 -28.11 2.41
N GLU A 139 38.35 -29.07 3.13
CA GLU A 139 37.87 -29.07 4.50
C GLU A 139 38.86 -28.45 5.49
N ARG A 140 38.33 -27.84 6.56
CA ARG A 140 38.79 -28.04 7.94
C ARG A 140 37.77 -27.48 8.94
N SER A 141 37.13 -28.40 9.64
CA SER A 141 36.41 -28.19 10.91
C SER A 141 37.32 -27.56 11.97
N PRO A 142 36.73 -27.06 13.08
CA PRO A 142 36.77 -27.89 14.28
C PRO A 142 35.43 -28.02 15.02
N LEU A 143 35.20 -29.24 15.49
CA LEU A 143 34.27 -29.63 16.56
C LEU A 143 34.95 -29.49 17.93
N ALA A 144 34.11 -29.49 18.98
CA ALA A 144 34.38 -29.69 20.42
C ALA A 144 34.60 -28.41 21.25
N GLY A 145 34.00 -28.23 22.45
CA GLY A 145 33.16 -29.09 23.30
C GLY A 145 32.16 -28.21 24.07
N ALA A 146 30.95 -28.65 24.36
CA ALA A 146 30.56 -29.61 25.41
C ALA A 146 30.58 -29.01 26.83
N ASP A 147 29.45 -29.22 27.52
CA ASP A 147 29.26 -29.33 28.99
C ASP A 147 29.44 -28.06 29.86
N ARG A 148 28.59 -27.70 30.86
CA ARG A 148 27.31 -28.20 31.41
C ARG A 148 26.80 -27.20 32.50
N PRO A 149 25.76 -27.49 33.34
CA PRO A 149 24.80 -26.53 33.90
C PRO A 149 25.14 -26.01 35.31
N GLY A 150 24.40 -24.99 35.77
CA GLY A 150 24.41 -24.56 37.17
C GLY A 150 23.20 -23.70 37.55
N SER A 151 22.26 -24.31 38.27
CA SER A 151 21.21 -23.66 39.07
C SER A 151 21.78 -22.62 40.05
N LEU A 152 21.02 -21.58 40.41
CA LEU A 152 20.66 -21.25 41.80
C LEU A 152 19.84 -19.94 41.95
N ARG A 153 18.56 -20.14 42.31
CA ARG A 153 17.69 -19.42 43.28
C ARG A 153 17.46 -17.89 43.22
N PRO A 154 16.20 -17.45 43.45
CA PRO A 154 15.87 -16.10 43.94
C PRO A 154 15.77 -16.03 45.49
N PRO A 155 16.03 -14.88 46.13
CA PRO A 155 15.48 -14.54 47.44
C PRO A 155 14.30 -13.55 47.26
N ARG A 156 13.07 -13.90 47.65
CA ARG A 156 12.43 -13.90 49.00
C ARG A 156 11.84 -12.54 49.38
N SER A 157 10.53 -12.63 49.65
CA SER A 157 9.60 -11.62 50.15
C SER A 157 10.02 -11.05 51.51
N GLY A 158 9.85 -9.75 51.69
CA GLY A 158 9.69 -9.11 52.99
C GLY A 158 8.23 -8.67 53.12
N GLY A 159 7.51 -9.28 54.07
CA GLY A 159 6.18 -8.87 54.48
C GLY A 159 6.28 -7.86 55.62
N ASP A 160 5.50 -6.79 55.50
CA ASP A 160 5.19 -5.82 56.54
C ASP A 160 4.50 -6.50 57.72
N ALA A 161 4.96 -6.18 58.93
CA ALA A 161 4.25 -6.35 60.19
C ALA A 161 4.44 -5.05 60.99
#